data_AF-U7VEE1-F1
#
_entry.id   AF-U7VEE1-F1
#
_cell.length_a   1.000
_cell.length_b   1.000
_cell.length_c   1.000
_cell.angle_alpha   90.00
_cell.angle_beta   90.00
_cell.angle_gamma   90.00
#
_symmetry.space_group_name_H-M   'P 1'
#
loop_
_entity.id
_entity.type
_entity.pdbx_description
1 polymer ?
#
loop_
_entity_poly.entity_id
_entity_poly.type
_entity_poly.pdbx_seq_one_letter_code
_entity_poly.pdbx_strand_id
1 'polypeptide(L)' 'KEQLTIIKKEVTKVIEKQYKLYTTIMDKIKVEGKISIKTYEELQGKELRFIENYYNETLFPILTPMAIDTFRPFPHL' A
#
# COMPACT_ATOMS: atom_id res chain seq x y z
N LYS A 1 10.23 2.70 30.69
CA LYS A 1 9.09 3.03 29.79
C LYS A 1 9.19 4.43 29.18
N GLU A 2 9.80 5.40 29.85
CA GLU A 2 9.96 6.77 29.35
C GLU A 2 10.73 6.88 28.01
N GLN A 3 11.80 6.11 27.85
CA GLN A 3 12.57 6.06 26.60
C GLN A 3 11.71 5.66 25.39
N LEU A 4 10.81 4.68 25.55
CA LEU A 4 9.92 4.24 24.47
C LEU A 4 8.93 5.34 24.06
N THR A 5 8.46 6.14 25.01
CA THR A 5 7.58 7.27 24.73
C THR A 5 8.31 8.35 23.91
N ILE A 6 9.55 8.64 24.27
CA ILE A 6 10.39 9.61 23.56
C ILE A 6 10.70 9.10 22.14
N ILE A 7 11.11 7.83 22.02
CA ILE A 7 11.37 7.19 20.72
C ILE A 7 10.12 7.24 19.85
N LYS A 8 8.96 6.84 20.38
CA LYS A 8 7.68 6.88 19.64
C LYS A 8 7.40 8.28 19.12
N LYS A 9 7.57 9.31 19.95
CA LYS A 9 7.33 10.71 19.56
C LYS A 9 8.23 11.13 18.40
N GLU A 10 9.52 10.82 18.44
CA GLU A 10 10.43 11.19 17.35
C GLU A 10 10.15 10.37 16.08
N VAL A 11 9.85 9.08 16.21
CA VAL A 11 9.46 8.23 15.07
C VAL A 11 8.20 8.75 14.40
N THR A 12 7.16 9.14 15.16
CA THR A 12 5.94 9.72 14.60
C THR A 12 6.24 10.96 13.76
N LYS A 13 7.09 11.88 14.22
CA LYS A 13 7.48 13.06 13.44
C LYS A 13 8.18 12.70 12.14
N VAL A 14 9.04 11.68 12.16
CA VAL A 14 9.75 11.20 10.96
C VAL A 14 8.75 10.61 9.97
N ILE A 15 7.80 9.80 10.44
CA ILE A 15 6.75 9.20 9.62
C ILE A 15 5.85 10.29 8.99
N GLU A 16 5.43 11.29 9.76
CA GLU A 16 4.65 12.42 9.24
C GLU A 16 5.39 13.17 8.15
N LYS A 17 6.69 13.43 8.35
CA LYS A 17 7.54 14.07 7.35
C LYS A 17 7.67 13.20 6.09
N GLN A 18 7.80 11.89 6.24
CA GLN A 18 7.90 10.94 5.14
C GLN A 18 6.62 10.95 4.28
N TYR A 19 5.44 10.87 4.91
CA TYR A 19 4.17 10.92 4.18
C TYR A 19 3.99 12.26 3.44
N LYS A 20 4.32 13.38 4.08
CA LYS A 20 4.24 14.70 3.43
C LYS A 20 5.17 14.80 2.20
N LEU A 21 6.39 14.29 2.33
CA LEU A 21 7.35 14.23 1.22
C LEU A 21 6.85 13.32 0.10
N TYR A 22 6.34 12.15 0.43
CA TYR A 22 5.76 11.21 -0.55
C TYR A 22 4.68 11.87 -1.38
N THR A 23 3.67 12.50 -0.75
CA THR A 23 2.59 13.20 -1.47
C THR A 23 3.14 14.30 -2.37
N THR A 24 4.07 15.11 -1.84
CA THR A 24 4.68 16.21 -2.61
C THR A 24 5.44 15.70 -3.85
N ILE A 25 6.18 14.60 -3.70
CA ILE A 25 6.92 13.99 -4.82
C ILE A 25 5.95 13.42 -5.85
N MET A 26 4.91 12.71 -5.40
CA MET A 26 3.91 12.14 -6.31
C MET A 26 3.16 13.22 -7.10
N ASP A 27 2.82 14.34 -6.46
CA ASP A 27 2.21 15.47 -7.16
C ASP A 27 3.14 16.08 -8.21
N LYS A 28 4.43 16.23 -7.89
CA LYS A 28 5.43 16.70 -8.88
C LYS A 28 5.58 15.75 -10.05
N ILE A 29 5.67 14.44 -9.81
CA ILE A 29 5.76 13.42 -10.86
C ILE A 29 4.49 13.46 -11.74
N LYS A 30 3.32 13.65 -11.13
CA LYS A 30 2.05 13.77 -11.86
C LYS A 30 2.02 15.00 -12.75
N VAL A 31 2.44 16.16 -12.25
CA VAL A 31 2.38 17.43 -12.99
C VAL A 31 3.48 17.50 -14.06
N GLU A 32 4.73 17.23 -13.70
CA GLU A 32 5.89 17.40 -14.58
C GLU A 32 6.09 16.19 -15.50
N GLY A 33 5.99 14.98 -14.94
CA GLY A 33 6.21 13.73 -15.66
C GLY A 33 4.97 13.17 -16.35
N LYS A 34 3.77 13.68 -16.04
CA LYS A 34 2.47 13.13 -16.49
C LYS A 34 2.29 11.66 -16.14
N ILE A 35 2.89 11.22 -15.04
CA ILE A 35 2.84 9.83 -14.54
C ILE A 35 2.09 9.82 -13.21
N SER A 36 1.15 8.90 -13.05
CA SER A 36 0.42 8.70 -11.79
C SER A 36 0.17 7.23 -11.51
N ILE A 37 0.13 6.88 -10.22
CA ILE A 37 -0.41 5.59 -9.78
C ILE A 37 -1.93 5.70 -9.82
N LYS A 38 -2.59 4.81 -10.54
CA LYS A 38 -4.05 4.71 -10.58
C LYS A 38 -4.56 3.79 -9.48
N THR A 39 -5.68 4.15 -8.87
CA THR A 39 -6.47 3.19 -8.07
C THR A 39 -7.23 2.25 -9.00
N TYR A 40 -7.75 1.15 -8.45
CA TYR A 40 -8.52 0.19 -9.23
C TYR A 40 -9.75 0.83 -9.89
N GLU A 41 -10.40 1.75 -9.18
CA GLU A 41 -11.60 2.47 -9.62
C GLU A 41 -11.32 3.44 -10.80
N GLU A 42 -10.06 3.85 -10.97
CA GLU A 42 -9.63 4.75 -12.05
C GLU A 42 -9.29 3.99 -13.36
N LEU A 43 -9.27 2.65 -13.32
CA LEU A 43 -8.93 1.83 -14.48
C LEU A 43 -10.12 1.67 -15.41
N GLN A 44 -9.86 1.66 -16.72
CA GLN A 44 -10.92 1.50 -17.72
C GLN A 44 -10.51 0.62 -18.90
N GLY A 45 -11.49 -0.11 -19.46
CA GLY A 45 -11.34 -0.88 -20.69
C GLY A 45 -10.17 -1.85 -20.67
N LYS A 46 -9.12 -1.54 -21.45
CA LYS A 46 -7.93 -2.40 -21.58
C LYS A 46 -7.14 -2.53 -20.28
N GLU A 47 -7.12 -1.50 -19.44
CA GLU A 47 -6.38 -1.51 -18.17
C GLU A 47 -7.01 -2.48 -17.18
N LEU A 48 -8.34 -2.46 -17.07
CA LEU A 48 -9.09 -3.41 -16.24
C LEU A 48 -8.86 -4.85 -16.71
N ARG A 49 -8.98 -5.09 -18.01
CA ARG A 49 -8.75 -6.43 -18.59
C ARG A 49 -7.32 -6.91 -18.35
N PHE A 50 -6.33 -6.02 -18.40
CA PHE A 50 -4.95 -6.36 -18.09
C PHE A 50 -4.78 -6.79 -16.63
N ILE A 51 -5.29 -5.99 -15.67
CA ILE A 51 -5.18 -6.33 -14.25
C ILE A 51 -5.97 -7.60 -13.91
N GLU A 52 -7.14 -7.81 -14.50
CA GLU A 52 -7.94 -9.03 -14.31
C GLU A 52 -7.18 -10.27 -14.77
N ASN A 53 -6.58 -10.23 -15.97
CA ASN A 53 -5.74 -11.32 -16.46
C ASN A 53 -4.52 -11.55 -15.57
N TYR A 54 -3.81 -10.47 -15.20
CA TYR A 54 -2.65 -10.56 -14.32
C TYR A 54 -2.99 -11.15 -12.95
N TYR A 55 -4.14 -10.75 -12.38
CA TYR A 55 -4.64 -11.32 -11.14
C TYR A 55 -4.89 -12.82 -11.28
N ASN A 56 -5.67 -13.24 -12.27
CA ASN A 56 -6.06 -14.65 -12.44
C ASN A 56 -4.88 -15.57 -12.79
N GLU A 57 -3.97 -15.11 -13.65
CA GLU A 57 -2.90 -15.94 -14.19
C GLU A 57 -1.63 -15.94 -13.30
N THR A 58 -1.40 -14.85 -12.56
CA THR A 58 -0.14 -14.67 -11.80
C THR A 58 -0.36 -14.60 -10.30
N LEU A 59 -1.28 -13.75 -9.82
CA LEU A 59 -1.43 -13.51 -8.37
C LEU A 59 -2.28 -14.57 -7.69
N PHE A 60 -3.45 -14.90 -8.24
CA PHE A 60 -4.39 -15.84 -7.64
C PHE A 60 -3.77 -17.22 -7.35
N PRO A 61 -2.95 -17.82 -8.25
CA PRO A 61 -2.35 -19.13 -7.99
C PRO A 61 -1.37 -19.16 -6.81
N ILE A 62 -0.80 -18.02 -6.42
CA ILE A 62 0.17 -17.93 -5.32
C ILE A 62 -0.46 -17.41 -4.02
N LEU A 63 -1.68 -16.88 -4.08
CA LEU A 63 -2.41 -16.44 -2.90
C LEU A 63 -3.01 -17.65 -2.20
N THR A 64 -2.60 -17.86 -0.96
CA THR A 64 -3.27 -18.83 -0.06
C THR A 64 -4.23 -18.05 0.83
N PRO A 65 -5.56 -18.20 0.64
CA PRO A 65 -6.53 -17.56 1.52
C PRO A 65 -6.37 -18.11 2.93
N MET A 66 -6.08 -17.24 3.89
CA MET A 66 -6.09 -17.63 5.30
C MET A 66 -7.47 -17.33 5.87
N ALA A 67 -8.22 -18.39 6.20
CA ALA A 67 -9.41 -18.25 7.00
C ALA A 67 -9.00 -17.90 8.44
N ILE A 68 -9.39 -16.71 8.90
CA ILE A 68 -9.22 -16.32 10.30
C ILE A 68 -10.34 -17.00 11.09
N ASP A 69 -9.98 -18.01 11.87
CA ASP A 69 -10.86 -18.66 12.83
C ASP A 69 -10.51 -18.16 14.24
N THR A 70 -11.51 -17.90 15.07
CA THR A 70 -11.33 -17.43 16.45
C THR A 70 -10.50 -18.39 17.31
N PHE A 71 -10.42 -19.67 16.92
CA PHE A 71 -9.59 -20.70 17.58
C PHE A 71 -8.15 -20.77 17.06
N ARG A 72 -7.82 -20.04 15.97
CA ARG A 72 -6.47 -19.94 15.41
C ARG A 72 -6.12 -18.46 15.24
N PRO A 73 -5.65 -17.78 16.30
CA PRO A 73 -5.23 -16.39 16.19
C PRO A 73 -4.18 -16.26 15.07
N PHE A 74 -4.32 -15.21 14.27
CA PHE A 74 -3.45 -14.90 13.14
C PHE A 74 -1.97 -14.99 13.56
N PRO A 75 -1.07 -15.59 12.76
CA PRO A 75 0.33 -15.66 13.10
C PRO A 75 0.87 -14.24 13.29
N HIS A 76 1.32 -13.95 14.50
CA HIS A 76 1.73 -12.63 14.98
C HIS A 76 2.58 -11.87 13.93
N LEU A 77 2.13 -10.66 13.56
CA LEU A 77 2.90 -9.65 12.82
C LEU A 77 3.73 -8.81 13.80
#